data_AF-A0A8B6H947-F1
#
_entry.id   AF-A0A8B6H947-F1
#
_cell.length_a   1.000
_cell.length_b   1.000
_cell.length_c   1.000
_cell.angle_alpha   90.00
_cell.angle_beta   90.00
_cell.angle_gamma   90.00
#
_symmetry.space_group_name_H-M   'P 1'
#
loop_
_entity.id
_entity.type
_entity.pdbx_description
1 polymer ?
#
loop_
_entity_poly.entity_id
_entity_poly.type
_entity_poly.pdbx_seq_one_letter_code
_entity_poly.pdbx_strand_id
1 'polypeptide(L)'
;MRATIISNKRKKSRSPSPTDELDSKKIKTDSGKSETAEESNEEKETHPVKRRKEAVALPKLYRLLHEDEDVTEELTAASPDSTTDVATHVATGSQKYSSSRYISTCASLSNAEKFRNLKLKCGRKWGMKHIAEIDVGSLPDDVEIIDLRRKWMRRKYEIKDKEINEKFHKYAQSHQEVLLVGTVPKACWKLMEFDGEVPSSDSDYN
;
A
#
# COMPACT_ATOMS: atom_id res chain seq x y z
N MET A 1 -56.14 4.36 19.47
CA MET A 1 -55.62 3.79 18.20
C MET A 1 -55.86 4.79 17.08
N ARG A 2 -54.81 5.44 16.57
CA ARG A 2 -54.86 6.33 15.41
C ARG A 2 -53.66 5.98 14.53
N ALA A 3 -53.93 5.43 13.35
CA ALA A 3 -52.93 5.03 12.38
C ALA A 3 -52.62 6.22 11.46
N THR A 4 -51.35 6.59 11.37
CA THR A 4 -50.86 7.59 10.41
C THR A 4 -50.19 6.84 9.26
N ILE A 5 -50.79 6.94 8.08
CA ILE A 5 -50.26 6.45 6.80
C ILE A 5 -49.36 7.55 6.24
N ILE A 6 -48.06 7.28 6.06
CA ILE A 6 -47.17 8.14 5.28
C ILE A 6 -46.74 7.35 4.04
N SER A 7 -47.38 7.71 2.92
CA SER A 7 -47.00 7.32 1.57
C SER A 7 -45.87 8.22 1.06
N ASN A 8 -44.75 7.66 0.57
CA ASN A 8 -43.83 8.41 -0.26
C ASN A 8 -43.69 7.78 -1.66
N LYS A 9 -44.15 8.55 -2.64
CA LYS A 9 -44.21 8.26 -4.06
C LYS A 9 -42.97 8.81 -4.78
N ARG A 10 -42.53 8.03 -5.78
CA ARG A 10 -41.96 8.43 -7.09
C ARG A 10 -40.47 8.79 -7.20
N LYS A 11 -39.74 7.78 -7.68
CA LYS A 11 -38.99 7.71 -8.96
C LYS A 11 -38.80 9.04 -9.73
N LYS A 12 -37.55 9.38 -10.03
CA LYS A 12 -37.16 10.17 -11.20
C LYS A 12 -36.02 9.46 -11.94
N SER A 13 -36.39 8.88 -13.08
CA SER A 13 -35.51 8.38 -14.13
C SER A 13 -34.84 9.54 -14.87
N ARG A 14 -33.53 9.46 -15.10
CA ARG A 14 -32.82 10.29 -16.08
C ARG A 14 -32.50 9.42 -17.30
N SER A 15 -33.09 9.77 -18.43
CA SER A 15 -32.75 9.28 -19.76
C SER A 15 -31.52 10.01 -20.31
N PRO A 16 -30.71 9.37 -21.19
CA PRO A 16 -29.64 10.02 -21.93
C PRO A 16 -30.19 10.74 -23.16
N SER A 17 -29.55 11.83 -23.58
CA SER A 17 -29.81 12.48 -24.87
C SER A 17 -28.63 12.27 -25.85
N PRO A 18 -28.90 12.20 -27.17
CA PRO A 18 -27.94 11.84 -28.21
C PRO A 18 -27.51 13.06 -29.06
N THR A 19 -26.71 12.76 -30.10
CA THR A 19 -26.26 13.56 -31.26
C THR A 19 -24.97 14.39 -31.00
N ASP A 20 -23.94 14.39 -31.85
CA ASP A 20 -23.92 14.53 -33.31
C ASP A 20 -22.80 13.70 -34.02
N GLU A 21 -23.22 13.02 -35.09
CA GLU A 21 -22.53 12.77 -36.36
C GLU A 21 -22.16 14.11 -37.05
N LEU A 22 -21.16 14.35 -37.90
CA LEU A 22 -20.42 13.64 -38.94
C LEU A 22 -19.24 14.56 -39.35
N ASP A 23 -18.20 13.98 -39.97
CA ASP A 23 -17.79 14.29 -41.36
C ASP A 23 -16.27 14.38 -41.64
N SER A 24 -15.78 13.29 -42.22
CA SER A 24 -14.87 13.14 -43.37
C SER A 24 -13.96 14.28 -43.84
N LYS A 25 -12.66 13.96 -44.00
CA LYS A 25 -11.80 14.12 -45.22
C LYS A 25 -10.32 13.89 -44.85
N LYS A 26 -9.36 13.53 -45.70
CA LYS A 26 -9.18 12.63 -46.87
C LYS A 26 -7.73 12.91 -47.32
N ILE A 27 -6.85 11.90 -47.24
CA ILE A 27 -5.66 11.61 -48.09
C ILE A 27 -4.48 12.62 -48.14
N LYS A 28 -3.25 12.15 -47.89
CA LYS A 28 -2.17 11.96 -48.90
C LYS A 28 -0.90 11.30 -48.33
N THR A 29 -0.35 10.45 -49.18
CA THR A 29 0.86 9.62 -49.15
C THR A 29 2.14 10.40 -49.47
N ASP A 30 3.29 9.94 -48.95
CA ASP A 30 4.61 9.83 -49.62
C ASP A 30 5.54 9.09 -48.63
N SER A 31 6.02 7.87 -48.89
CA SER A 31 7.15 7.46 -49.76
C SER A 31 8.47 8.13 -49.41
N GLY A 32 9.34 7.40 -48.70
CA GLY A 32 10.71 7.81 -48.39
C GLY A 32 11.54 6.61 -47.94
N LYS A 33 12.02 5.85 -48.91
CA LYS A 33 12.95 4.72 -48.81
C LYS A 33 14.38 5.25 -48.65
N SER A 34 15.13 4.78 -47.67
CA SER A 34 16.60 4.74 -47.74
C SER A 34 17.14 3.69 -46.77
N GLU A 35 17.53 2.56 -47.35
CA GLU A 35 18.47 1.59 -46.78
C GLU A 35 19.87 2.21 -46.77
N THR A 36 20.63 1.99 -45.70
CA THR A 36 22.06 1.65 -45.78
C THR A 36 22.49 1.09 -44.44
N ALA A 37 22.80 -0.20 -44.45
CA ALA A 37 23.61 -0.87 -43.45
C ALA A 37 25.05 -0.38 -43.61
N GLU A 38 25.73 -0.12 -42.49
CA GLU A 38 27.16 -0.39 -42.42
C GLU A 38 27.52 -0.79 -40.99
N GLU A 39 28.15 -1.95 -40.97
CA GLU A 39 28.46 -2.81 -39.85
C GLU A 39 29.91 -2.51 -39.48
N SER A 40 30.15 -1.94 -38.30
CA SER A 40 31.48 -1.88 -37.69
C SER A 40 31.41 -2.47 -36.29
N ASN A 41 31.76 -3.75 -36.27
CA ASN A 41 31.94 -4.58 -35.10
C ASN A 41 33.34 -4.27 -34.54
N GLU A 42 33.45 -3.43 -33.51
CA GLU A 42 34.70 -3.18 -32.81
C GLU A 42 34.57 -3.60 -31.35
N GLU A 43 35.24 -4.71 -31.05
CA GLU A 43 35.41 -5.31 -29.73
C GLU A 43 36.01 -4.30 -28.75
N LYS A 44 35.25 -3.91 -27.72
CA LYS A 44 35.82 -3.28 -26.51
C LYS A 44 35.26 -3.90 -25.24
N GLU A 45 36.13 -4.70 -24.64
CA GLU A 45 36.36 -4.84 -23.21
C GLU A 45 35.14 -5.21 -22.36
N THR A 46 34.96 -6.53 -22.21
CA THR A 46 34.19 -7.10 -21.11
C THR A 46 34.89 -6.81 -19.78
N HIS A 47 34.61 -5.66 -19.19
CA HIS A 47 34.85 -5.45 -17.78
C HIS A 47 33.98 -6.42 -16.97
N PRO A 48 34.53 -7.14 -15.98
CA PRO A 48 33.71 -7.92 -15.06
C PRO A 48 32.87 -6.95 -14.24
N VAL A 49 31.61 -6.77 -14.66
CA VAL A 49 30.58 -6.11 -13.85
C VAL A 49 30.40 -6.94 -12.59
N LYS A 50 31.16 -6.63 -11.55
CA LYS A 50 30.88 -7.06 -10.18
C LYS A 50 29.51 -6.51 -9.81
N ARG A 51 28.47 -7.27 -10.11
CA ARG A 51 27.12 -7.07 -9.59
C ARG A 51 27.20 -7.28 -8.08
N ARG A 52 27.60 -6.24 -7.33
CA ARG A 52 27.36 -6.15 -5.89
C ARG A 52 25.85 -6.05 -5.69
N LYS A 53 25.17 -7.21 -5.67
CA LYS A 53 23.86 -7.36 -5.04
C LYS A 53 24.08 -7.34 -3.53
N GLU A 54 24.50 -6.21 -2.98
CA GLU A 54 24.21 -5.94 -1.58
C GLU A 54 22.78 -5.41 -1.56
N ALA A 55 21.83 -6.34 -1.60
CA ALA A 55 20.52 -6.02 -1.08
C ALA A 55 20.77 -5.65 0.39
N VAL A 56 20.72 -4.36 0.69
CA VAL A 56 20.72 -3.88 2.07
C VAL A 56 19.57 -4.63 2.75
N ALA A 57 19.94 -5.67 3.50
CA ALA A 57 19.00 -6.47 4.24
C ALA A 57 18.28 -5.51 5.18
N LEU A 58 16.96 -5.53 5.15
CA LEU A 58 16.17 -4.82 6.14
C LEU A 58 16.36 -5.57 7.44
N PRO A 59 17.09 -5.04 8.45
CA PRO A 59 17.25 -5.80 9.69
C PRO A 59 15.94 -5.85 10.47
N LYS A 60 15.11 -4.81 10.34
CA LYS A 60 13.90 -4.61 11.14
C LYS A 60 12.77 -4.00 10.31
N LEU A 61 11.55 -4.35 10.70
CA LEU A 61 10.30 -3.75 10.22
C LEU A 61 9.47 -3.26 11.41
N TYR A 62 8.59 -2.31 11.16
CA TYR A 62 7.74 -1.71 12.17
C TYR A 62 6.28 -1.77 11.73
N ARG A 63 5.40 -2.24 12.61
CA ARG A 63 3.96 -2.32 12.38
C ARG A 63 3.21 -1.57 13.48
N LEU A 64 2.20 -0.79 13.10
CA LEU A 64 1.24 -0.27 14.06
C LEU A 64 0.20 -1.34 14.37
N LEU A 65 0.02 -1.62 15.65
CA LEU A 65 -1.02 -2.53 16.11
C LEU A 65 -2.30 -1.75 16.42
N HIS A 66 -3.41 -2.33 16.00
CA HIS A 66 -4.75 -1.88 16.34
C HIS A 66 -5.07 -2.25 17.79
N GLU A 67 -5.98 -1.51 18.43
CA GLU A 67 -6.35 -1.70 19.84
C GLU A 67 -6.96 -3.07 20.16
N ASP A 68 -7.48 -3.77 19.16
CA ASP A 68 -8.09 -5.10 19.26
C ASP A 68 -7.14 -6.24 18.84
N GLU A 69 -5.92 -5.94 18.40
CA GLU A 69 -4.90 -6.97 18.16
C GLU A 69 -4.28 -7.44 19.49
N ASP A 70 -4.27 -8.75 19.74
CA ASP A 70 -3.66 -9.33 20.94
C ASP A 70 -2.14 -9.28 20.84
N VAL A 71 -1.49 -8.62 21.81
CA VAL A 71 -0.04 -8.46 21.82
C VAL A 71 0.72 -9.72 22.23
N THR A 72 0.04 -10.73 22.75
CA THR A 72 0.62 -12.01 23.19
C THR A 72 0.65 -13.06 22.09
N GLU A 73 -0.12 -12.86 21.03
CA GLU A 73 -0.29 -13.80 19.93
C GLU A 73 0.67 -13.50 18.75
N GLU A 74 0.63 -14.37 17.75
CA GLU A 74 1.27 -14.16 16.46
C GLU A 74 0.55 -13.07 15.64
N LEU A 75 1.28 -12.43 14.70
CA LEU A 75 0.66 -11.49 13.78
C LEU A 75 0.18 -12.24 12.53
N THR A 76 -1.11 -12.15 12.27
CA THR A 76 -1.76 -12.70 11.09
C THR A 76 -2.42 -11.60 10.27
N ALA A 77 -2.52 -11.82 8.97
CA ALA A 77 -3.30 -10.93 8.12
C ALA A 77 -4.79 -11.03 8.48
N ALA A 78 -5.54 -9.93 8.31
CA ALA A 78 -6.98 -9.91 8.63
C ALA A 78 -7.80 -10.93 7.83
N SER A 79 -7.34 -11.28 6.62
CA SER A 79 -7.96 -12.32 5.79
C SER A 79 -6.88 -13.02 4.96
N PRO A 80 -6.19 -14.04 5.52
CA PRO A 80 -5.07 -14.71 4.87
C PRO A 80 -5.41 -15.28 3.48
N ASP A 81 -6.66 -15.68 3.27
CA ASP A 81 -7.16 -16.26 2.01
C ASP A 81 -7.64 -15.21 1.00
N SER A 82 -7.52 -13.91 1.32
CA SER A 82 -7.99 -12.82 0.45
C SER A 82 -7.26 -12.81 -0.90
N THR A 83 -8.01 -12.55 -1.98
CA THR A 83 -7.47 -12.40 -3.33
C THR A 83 -7.11 -10.95 -3.67
N THR A 84 -7.18 -10.03 -2.71
CA THR A 84 -6.82 -8.62 -2.92
C THR A 84 -5.38 -8.52 -3.41
N ASP A 85 -5.16 -7.76 -4.48
CA ASP A 85 -3.82 -7.51 -5.01
C ASP A 85 -3.05 -6.48 -4.17
N VAL A 86 -1.72 -6.46 -4.34
CA VAL A 86 -0.82 -5.58 -3.59
C VAL A 86 -1.13 -4.10 -3.81
N ALA A 87 -1.43 -3.68 -5.04
CA ALA A 87 -1.68 -2.26 -5.33
C ALA A 87 -2.98 -1.80 -4.68
N THR A 88 -4.04 -2.60 -4.78
CA THR A 88 -5.33 -2.33 -4.13
C THR A 88 -5.18 -2.28 -2.61
N HIS A 89 -4.45 -3.23 -1.99
CA HIS A 89 -4.19 -3.23 -0.55
C HIS A 89 -3.54 -1.93 -0.09
N VAL A 90 -2.44 -1.54 -0.72
CA VAL A 90 -1.69 -0.35 -0.32
C VAL A 90 -2.46 0.92 -0.62
N ALA A 91 -3.17 1.00 -1.76
CA ALA A 91 -3.93 2.18 -2.16
C ALA A 91 -5.16 2.44 -1.28
N THR A 92 -5.76 1.38 -0.71
CA THR A 92 -6.92 1.48 0.19
C THR A 92 -6.51 1.70 1.65
N GLY A 93 -5.29 1.31 2.00
CA GLY A 93 -4.70 1.51 3.32
C GLY A 93 -5.31 0.61 4.41
N SER A 94 -4.98 0.91 5.66
CA SER A 94 -5.43 0.18 6.87
C SER A 94 -6.85 0.56 7.29
N GLN A 95 -7.80 0.61 6.34
CA GLN A 95 -9.20 0.74 6.73
C GLN A 95 -9.59 -0.48 7.57
N LYS A 96 -10.32 -0.28 8.67
CA LYS A 96 -10.68 -1.30 9.68
C LYS A 96 -11.29 -2.60 9.12
N TYR A 97 -11.69 -2.61 7.84
CA TYR A 97 -12.29 -3.74 7.14
C TYR A 97 -11.63 -4.04 5.80
N SER A 98 -10.39 -3.59 5.56
CA SER A 98 -9.64 -4.07 4.40
C SER A 98 -9.21 -5.52 4.65
N SER A 99 -10.10 -6.44 4.24
CA SER A 99 -9.86 -7.89 4.26
C SER A 99 -8.74 -8.22 3.27
N SER A 100 -7.52 -8.21 3.77
CA SER A 100 -6.31 -8.40 3.01
C SER A 100 -5.48 -9.53 3.60
N ARG A 101 -4.74 -10.21 2.72
CA ARG A 101 -3.76 -11.25 3.07
C ARG A 101 -2.39 -10.69 3.47
N TYR A 102 -2.23 -9.36 3.44
CA TYR A 102 -0.97 -8.69 3.70
C TYR A 102 -0.95 -8.09 5.10
N ILE A 103 0.14 -8.33 5.81
CA ILE A 103 0.48 -7.63 7.05
C ILE A 103 1.25 -6.37 6.63
N SER A 104 0.61 -5.21 6.70
CA SER A 104 1.26 -3.92 6.44
C SER A 104 2.30 -3.60 7.51
N THR A 105 3.49 -3.20 7.04
CA THR A 105 4.62 -2.73 7.86
C THR A 105 5.33 -1.59 7.14
N CYS A 106 6.19 -0.87 7.86
CA CYS A 106 7.10 0.11 7.29
C CYS A 106 8.54 -0.16 7.72
N ALA A 107 9.50 0.20 6.86
CA ALA A 107 10.92 0.02 7.15
C ALA A 107 11.52 1.05 8.13
N SER A 108 10.76 2.06 8.54
CA SER A 108 11.26 3.17 9.36
C SER A 108 10.42 3.38 10.61
N LEU A 109 11.07 3.31 11.77
CA LEU A 109 10.44 3.62 13.06
C LEU A 109 9.83 5.04 13.06
N SER A 110 10.55 6.02 12.50
CA SER A 110 10.03 7.40 12.43
C SER A 110 8.76 7.52 11.59
N ASN A 111 8.55 6.65 10.60
CA ASN A 111 7.27 6.60 9.88
C ASN A 111 6.19 5.97 10.75
N ALA A 112 6.48 4.86 11.45
CA ALA A 112 5.54 4.25 12.37
C ALA A 112 5.08 5.24 13.46
N GLU A 113 6.01 5.98 14.05
CA GLU A 113 5.72 7.01 15.06
C GLU A 113 4.88 8.16 14.51
N LYS A 114 5.13 8.61 13.28
CA LYS A 114 4.28 9.62 12.62
C LYS A 114 2.83 9.12 12.54
N PHE A 115 2.62 7.86 12.14
CA PHE A 115 1.28 7.27 12.07
C PHE A 115 0.64 7.13 13.44
N ARG A 116 1.39 6.70 14.45
CA ARG A 116 0.91 6.56 15.84
C ARG A 116 0.41 7.89 16.39
N ASN A 117 1.06 8.99 16.00
CA ASN A 117 0.73 10.34 16.46
C ASN A 117 -0.30 11.08 15.58
N LEU A 118 -0.82 10.47 14.51
CA LEU A 118 -1.86 11.09 13.69
C LEU A 118 -3.16 11.24 14.49
N LYS A 119 -3.63 12.48 14.59
CA LYS A 119 -4.97 12.80 15.09
C LYS A 119 -5.95 12.77 13.93
N LEU A 120 -7.13 12.20 14.16
CA LEU A 120 -8.27 12.35 13.26
C LEU A 120 -8.69 13.82 13.21
N LYS A 121 -9.32 14.22 12.11
CA LYS A 121 -9.90 15.57 11.95
C LYS A 121 -10.90 15.93 13.05
N CYS A 122 -11.52 14.94 13.69
CA CYS A 122 -12.42 15.12 14.83
C CYS A 122 -11.70 15.25 16.19
N GLY A 123 -10.37 15.42 16.21
CA GLY A 123 -9.57 15.53 17.43
C GLY A 123 -9.30 14.21 18.15
N ARG A 124 -9.99 13.12 17.78
CA ARG A 124 -9.75 11.78 18.34
C ARG A 124 -8.43 11.20 17.83
N LYS A 125 -7.67 10.54 18.70
CA LYS A 125 -6.47 9.79 18.29
C LYS A 125 -6.89 8.59 17.44
N TRP A 126 -6.09 8.23 16.44
CA TRP A 126 -6.21 6.92 15.80
C TRP A 126 -6.01 5.83 16.87
N GLY A 127 -6.88 4.81 16.90
CA GLY A 127 -6.83 3.69 17.85
C GLY A 127 -5.66 2.73 17.60
N MET A 128 -4.54 3.23 17.08
CA MET A 128 -3.31 2.49 16.86
C MET A 128 -2.28 3.01 17.86
N LYS A 129 -2.20 2.35 19.01
CA LYS A 129 -1.43 2.84 20.17
C LYS A 129 -0.02 2.29 20.24
N HIS A 130 0.18 1.08 19.71
CA HIS A 130 1.40 0.33 19.89
C HIS A 130 2.13 0.12 18.57
N ILE A 131 3.46 0.03 18.67
CA ILE A 131 4.32 -0.31 17.54
C ILE A 131 4.98 -1.64 17.86
N ALA A 132 4.83 -2.60 16.96
CA ALA A 132 5.59 -3.84 16.95
C ALA A 132 6.88 -3.64 16.13
N GLU A 133 8.02 -4.00 16.71
CA GLU A 133 9.29 -4.17 15.99
C GLU A 133 9.45 -5.64 15.62
N ILE A 134 9.55 -5.91 14.33
CA ILE A 134 9.70 -7.25 13.75
C ILE A 134 11.16 -7.41 13.33
N ASP A 135 11.81 -8.46 13.81
CA ASP A 135 13.14 -8.86 13.37
C ASP A 135 13.04 -9.71 12.10
N VAL A 136 13.53 -9.16 10.99
CA VAL A 136 13.43 -9.81 9.68
C VAL A 136 14.33 -11.04 9.60
N GLY A 137 15.46 -11.05 10.33
CA GLY A 137 16.41 -12.15 10.29
C GLY A 137 15.94 -13.41 11.01
N SER A 138 14.92 -13.29 11.86
CA SER A 138 14.30 -14.41 12.58
C SER A 138 12.96 -14.84 11.99
N LEU A 139 12.51 -14.23 10.89
CA LEU A 139 11.29 -14.66 10.20
C LEU A 139 11.50 -16.08 9.61
N PRO A 140 10.46 -16.93 9.66
CA PRO A 140 10.52 -18.23 9.00
C PRO A 140 10.48 -18.08 7.47
N ASP A 141 11.00 -19.09 6.76
CA ASP A 141 11.16 -19.08 5.30
C ASP A 141 9.83 -19.01 4.52
N ASP A 142 8.71 -19.36 5.15
CA ASP A 142 7.37 -19.32 4.57
C ASP A 142 6.72 -17.92 4.63
N VAL A 143 7.35 -16.96 5.31
CA VAL A 143 6.93 -15.56 5.30
C VAL A 143 7.54 -14.82 4.11
N GLU A 144 6.72 -14.49 3.11
CA GLU A 144 7.17 -13.70 1.96
C GLU A 144 7.27 -12.22 2.32
N ILE A 145 8.39 -11.59 1.95
CA ILE A 145 8.63 -10.15 2.13
C ILE A 145 8.54 -9.42 0.80
N ILE A 146 7.63 -8.46 0.70
CA ILE A 146 7.45 -7.60 -0.48
C ILE A 146 7.94 -6.19 -0.15
N ASP A 147 9.19 -5.88 -0.51
CA ASP A 147 9.80 -4.56 -0.30
C ASP A 147 9.39 -3.55 -1.38
N LEU A 148 8.38 -2.73 -1.08
CA LEU A 148 7.82 -1.74 -2.01
C LEU A 148 8.57 -0.40 -2.01
N ARG A 149 9.67 -0.26 -1.26
CA ARG A 149 10.51 0.95 -1.29
C ARG A 149 11.22 1.11 -2.62
N ARG A 150 11.48 -0.01 -3.30
CA ARG A 150 12.17 -0.03 -4.59
C ARG A 150 11.18 0.21 -5.74
N LYS A 151 11.53 1.14 -6.62
CA LYS A 151 10.69 1.51 -7.78
C LYS A 151 10.32 0.33 -8.68
N TRP A 152 11.27 -0.58 -8.91
CA TRP A 152 11.04 -1.75 -9.77
C TRP A 152 10.10 -2.76 -9.12
N MET A 153 10.13 -2.93 -7.79
CA MET A 153 9.16 -3.76 -7.08
C MET A 153 7.77 -3.16 -7.20
N ARG A 154 7.61 -1.84 -7.02
CA ARG A 154 6.30 -1.20 -7.22
C ARG A 154 5.73 -1.44 -8.62
N ARG A 155 6.54 -1.25 -9.66
CA ARG A 155 6.12 -1.52 -11.05
C ARG A 155 5.66 -2.96 -11.29
N LYS A 156 6.21 -3.94 -10.59
CA LYS A 156 5.80 -5.36 -10.69
C LYS A 156 4.34 -5.58 -10.29
N TYR A 157 3.81 -4.75 -9.39
CA TYR A 157 2.47 -4.89 -8.82
C TYR A 157 1.47 -3.85 -9.35
N GLU A 158 1.82 -3.09 -10.39
CA GLU A 158 0.87 -2.18 -11.03
C GLU A 158 -0.29 -2.97 -11.66
N ILE A 159 -1.51 -2.44 -11.49
CA ILE A 159 -2.73 -2.99 -12.08
C ILE A 159 -3.21 -2.12 -13.24
N LYS A 160 -4.32 -2.50 -13.90
CA LYS A 160 -4.87 -1.72 -15.03
C LYS A 160 -5.45 -0.37 -14.61
N ASP A 161 -5.86 -0.24 -13.35
CA ASP A 161 -6.43 0.98 -12.81
C ASP A 161 -5.33 2.01 -12.48
N LYS A 162 -5.33 3.12 -13.23
CA LYS A 162 -4.33 4.19 -13.08
C LYS A 162 -4.49 4.98 -11.78
N GLU A 163 -5.72 5.18 -11.30
CA GLU A 163 -5.97 5.94 -10.08
C GLU A 163 -5.49 5.16 -8.85
N ILE A 164 -5.73 3.85 -8.84
CA ILE A 164 -5.18 2.96 -7.80
C ILE A 164 -3.66 2.97 -7.84
N ASN A 165 -3.05 2.85 -9.03
CA ASN A 165 -1.59 2.87 -9.15
C ASN A 165 -0.97 4.17 -8.63
N GLU A 166 -1.59 5.33 -8.89
CA GLU A 166 -1.10 6.62 -8.39
C GLU A 166 -1.08 6.66 -6.85
N LYS A 167 -2.18 6.24 -6.21
CA LYS A 167 -2.27 6.14 -4.74
C LYS A 167 -1.27 5.13 -4.19
N PHE A 168 -1.18 3.96 -4.82
CA PHE A 168 -0.23 2.90 -4.47
C PHE A 168 1.21 3.42 -4.47
N HIS A 169 1.67 4.05 -5.55
CA HIS A 169 3.03 4.59 -5.64
C HIS A 169 3.30 5.64 -4.57
N LYS A 170 2.34 6.54 -4.37
CA LYS A 170 2.42 7.60 -3.36
C LYS A 170 2.57 7.01 -1.96
N TYR A 171 1.66 6.12 -1.55
CA TYR A 171 1.67 5.55 -0.20
C TYR A 171 2.86 4.62 0.04
N ALA A 172 3.17 3.72 -0.91
CA ALA A 172 4.32 2.83 -0.81
C ALA A 172 5.62 3.61 -0.60
N GLN A 173 5.80 4.73 -1.31
CA GLN A 173 6.98 5.58 -1.16
C GLN A 173 6.94 6.41 0.13
N SER A 174 5.84 7.11 0.41
CA SER A 174 5.72 7.98 1.58
C SER A 174 5.88 7.21 2.89
N HIS A 175 5.35 5.99 2.95
CA HIS A 175 5.34 5.20 4.19
C HIS A 175 6.51 4.24 4.25
N GLN A 176 7.32 4.14 3.19
CA GLN A 176 8.37 3.12 3.06
C GLN A 176 7.82 1.72 3.29
N GLU A 177 6.70 1.44 2.61
CA GLU A 177 5.88 0.25 2.82
C GLU A 177 6.68 -1.02 2.52
N VAL A 178 6.52 -2.00 3.40
CA VAL A 178 6.97 -3.37 3.21
C VAL A 178 5.82 -4.28 3.66
N LEU A 179 5.44 -5.23 2.82
CA LEU A 179 4.36 -6.16 3.16
C LEU A 179 4.94 -7.51 3.55
N LEU A 180 4.32 -8.16 4.53
CA LEU A 180 4.56 -9.56 4.86
C LEU A 180 3.34 -10.38 4.43
N VAL A 181 3.57 -11.57 3.86
CA VAL A 181 2.53 -12.56 3.55
C VAL A 181 2.81 -13.82 4.36
N GLY A 182 1.80 -14.31 5.06
CA GLY A 182 1.93 -15.47 5.96
C GLY A 182 1.64 -15.07 7.39
N THR A 183 2.17 -15.85 8.33
CA THR A 183 2.02 -15.66 9.77
C THR A 183 3.37 -15.28 10.36
N VAL A 184 3.42 -14.21 11.15
CA VAL A 184 4.64 -13.78 11.84
C VAL A 184 4.60 -14.31 13.28
N PRO A 185 5.42 -15.32 13.63
CA PRO A 185 5.42 -15.90 14.96
C PRO A 185 5.74 -14.86 16.03
N LYS A 186 5.16 -15.03 17.23
CA LYS A 186 5.37 -14.12 18.35
C LYS A 186 6.86 -13.90 18.69
N ALA A 187 7.68 -14.94 18.54
CA ALA A 187 9.12 -14.89 18.82
C ALA A 187 9.89 -13.93 17.90
N CYS A 188 9.36 -13.60 16.72
CA CYS A 188 10.01 -12.76 15.72
C CYS A 188 9.75 -11.26 15.92
N TRP A 189 8.93 -10.88 16.91
CA TRP A 189 8.58 -9.49 17.11
C TRP A 189 8.36 -9.13 18.58
N LYS A 190 8.56 -7.86 18.90
CA LYS A 190 8.36 -7.32 20.25
C LYS A 190 7.60 -6.01 20.23
N LEU A 191 6.94 -5.71 21.34
CA LEU A 191 6.32 -4.41 21.53
C LEU A 191 7.41 -3.38 21.80
N MET A 192 7.32 -2.22 21.15
CA MET A 192 8.16 -1.07 21.47
C MET A 192 7.58 -0.34 22.67
N GLU A 193 8.38 -0.21 23.73
CA GLU A 193 8.08 0.64 24.87
C GLU A 193 8.43 2.10 24.53
N PHE A 194 7.57 3.03 24.95
CA PHE A 194 7.80 4.45 24.77
C PHE A 194 7.65 5.11 26.14
N ASP A 195 8.75 5.65 26.67
CA ASP A 195 8.83 6.24 28.01
C ASP A 195 8.10 7.59 28.16
N GLY A 196 7.19 7.93 27.24
CA GLY A 196 6.40 9.14 27.30
C GLY A 196 5.05 8.86 27.95
N GLU A 197 4.81 9.45 29.13
CA GLU A 197 3.46 9.64 29.67
C GLU A 197 2.53 10.01 28.52
N VAL A 198 1.54 9.17 28.25
CA VAL A 198 0.40 9.61 27.46
C VAL A 198 -0.25 10.68 28.33
N PRO A 199 -0.22 11.99 27.98
CA PRO A 199 -0.88 12.99 28.80
C PRO A 199 -2.34 12.57 28.91
N SER A 200 -2.76 12.25 30.15
CA SER A 200 -4.11 11.78 30.42
C SER A 200 -5.05 12.89 29.98
N SER A 201 -5.91 12.60 29.00
CA SER A 201 -6.82 13.58 28.42
C SER A 201 -8.01 13.92 29.32
N ASP A 202 -7.84 13.83 30.64
CA ASP A 202 -8.90 14.00 31.63
C ASP A 202 -8.89 15.39 32.30
N SER A 203 -8.22 16.40 31.71
CA SER A 203 -8.33 17.78 32.17
C SER A 203 -9.03 18.66 31.15
N ASP A 204 -10.25 19.04 31.53
CA ASP A 204 -10.89 20.32 31.24
C ASP A 204 -11.63 20.49 29.90
N TYR A 205 -12.84 19.93 29.87
CA TYR A 205 -13.99 20.65 29.29
C TYR A 205 -15.00 20.90 30.42
N ASN A 206 -14.80 22.01 31.13
CA ASN A 206 -15.87 22.73 31.84
C ASN A 206 -16.43 23.81 30.90
#